data_AF-A0A6F9BJC4-F1
#
_entry.id   AF-A0A6F9BJC4-F1
#
_cell.length_a   1.000
_cell.length_b   1.000
_cell.length_c   1.000
_cell.angle_alpha   90.00
_cell.angle_beta   90.00
_cell.angle_gamma   90.00
#
_symmetry.space_group_name_H-M   'P 1'
#
loop_
_entity.id
_entity.type
_entity.pdbx_description
1 polymer ?
#
loop_
_entity_poly.entity_id
_entity_poly.type
_entity_poly.pdbx_seq_one_letter_code
_entity_poly.pdbx_strand_id
1 'polypeptide(L)'
;MTTWSDQMLQVLRRMSNFYSPAKVIILAYTTIHLSRSQHFCLYHPCSSRTTCHRFEVGGEQIVWVPCQVASIFSQFPEVFNPPHGGAITLRQNCDFYRRRSEAVDSVLQPLRREGSLTVLKGWRNESLRHSTTVYGEICDTPLMCMERSATMKLYGVHINGYCQDENGELRMWVG
;
A
#
# COMPACT_ATOMS: atom_id res chain seq x y z
N MET A 1 -19.36 -11.40 -12.16
CA MET A 1 -18.03 -12.01 -11.95
C MET A 1 -17.30 -11.99 -13.29
N THR A 2 -15.98 -11.73 -13.31
CA THR A 2 -15.03 -11.75 -14.47
C THR A 2 -14.82 -10.50 -15.34
N THR A 3 -15.17 -9.28 -14.93
CA THR A 3 -14.80 -8.07 -15.74
C THR A 3 -13.41 -7.52 -15.44
N TRP A 4 -12.87 -7.78 -14.24
CA TRP A 4 -11.61 -7.15 -13.79
C TRP A 4 -10.36 -7.98 -14.08
N SER A 5 -10.46 -9.32 -14.15
CA SER A 5 -9.36 -10.17 -14.65
C SER A 5 -8.98 -9.75 -16.07
N ASP A 6 -9.97 -9.43 -16.90
CA ASP A 6 -9.74 -9.00 -18.28
C ASP A 6 -9.12 -7.59 -18.36
N GLN A 7 -9.47 -6.68 -17.45
CA GLN A 7 -8.87 -5.35 -17.38
C GLN A 7 -7.42 -5.42 -16.89
N MET A 8 -7.12 -6.22 -15.86
CA MET A 8 -5.75 -6.50 -15.44
C MET A 8 -4.95 -7.19 -16.55
N LEU A 9 -5.51 -8.22 -17.18
CA LEU A 9 -4.87 -8.88 -18.32
C LEU A 9 -4.64 -7.92 -19.48
N GLN A 10 -5.51 -6.94 -19.73
CA GLN A 10 -5.30 -5.91 -20.75
C GLN A 10 -4.15 -4.95 -20.38
N VAL A 11 -4.03 -4.53 -19.12
CA VAL A 11 -2.89 -3.72 -18.65
C VAL A 11 -1.59 -4.51 -18.77
N LEU A 12 -1.59 -5.77 -18.34
CA LEU A 12 -0.45 -6.68 -18.44
C LEU A 12 -0.06 -6.91 -19.91
N ARG A 13 -1.02 -7.16 -20.80
CA ARG A 13 -0.78 -7.31 -22.25
C ARG A 13 -0.25 -6.04 -22.91
N ARG A 14 -0.68 -4.85 -22.48
CA ARG A 14 -0.12 -3.57 -22.95
C ARG A 14 1.33 -3.39 -22.51
N MET A 15 1.69 -3.86 -21.32
CA MET A 15 3.05 -3.82 -20.80
C MET A 15 3.96 -4.89 -21.42
N SER A 16 3.42 -6.06 -21.80
CA SER A 16 4.16 -7.14 -22.47
C SER A 16 4.46 -6.87 -23.96
N ASN A 17 3.79 -5.91 -24.59
CA ASN A 17 3.94 -5.60 -26.03
C ASN A 17 4.99 -4.51 -26.30
N PHE A 18 6.15 -4.55 -25.64
CA PHE A 18 7.33 -3.80 -26.08
C PHE A 18 7.96 -4.52 -27.27
N TYR A 19 7.49 -4.23 -28.48
CA TYR A 19 8.11 -4.73 -29.71
C TYR A 19 9.41 -3.95 -29.99
N SER A 20 10.54 -4.65 -29.92
CA SER A 20 11.81 -4.24 -30.52
C SER A 20 12.06 -5.09 -31.77
N PRO A 21 12.61 -4.53 -32.88
CA PRO A 21 12.83 -5.26 -34.12
C PRO A 21 13.98 -6.29 -34.06
N ALA A 22 14.73 -6.35 -32.97
CA ALA A 22 15.64 -7.47 -32.68
C ALA A 22 14.89 -8.51 -31.84
N LYS A 23 15.20 -9.81 -31.97
CA LYS A 23 14.56 -10.95 -31.27
C LYS A 23 14.65 -10.85 -29.73
N VAL A 24 13.95 -9.89 -29.13
CA VAL A 24 13.85 -9.69 -27.68
C VAL A 24 12.48 -10.22 -27.28
N ILE A 25 12.44 -11.46 -26.79
CA ILE A 25 11.23 -12.01 -26.19
C ILE A 25 11.14 -11.49 -24.76
N ILE A 26 10.45 -10.37 -24.55
CA ILE A 26 10.13 -9.88 -23.21
C ILE A 26 9.04 -10.78 -22.62
N LEU A 27 9.44 -11.82 -21.91
CA LEU A 27 8.53 -12.57 -21.03
C LEU A 27 8.33 -11.78 -19.74
N ALA A 28 7.43 -10.79 -19.77
CA ALA A 28 7.03 -10.10 -18.55
C ALA A 28 6.07 -10.99 -17.74
N TYR A 29 6.58 -11.81 -16.83
CA TYR A 29 5.76 -12.32 -15.74
C TYR A 29 5.62 -11.19 -14.72
N THR A 30 4.43 -10.62 -14.62
CA THR A 30 4.12 -9.70 -13.52
C THR A 30 3.78 -10.52 -12.30
N THR A 31 4.70 -10.56 -11.35
CA THR A 31 4.38 -11.04 -10.01
C THR A 31 4.02 -9.84 -9.16
N ILE A 32 2.75 -9.74 -8.78
CA ILE A 32 2.32 -8.81 -7.73
C ILE A 32 2.82 -9.41 -6.44
N HIS A 33 3.88 -8.82 -5.90
CA HIS A 33 4.28 -9.13 -4.55
C HIS A 33 3.56 -8.13 -3.63
N LEU A 34 2.95 -8.65 -2.57
CA LEU A 34 2.97 -7.89 -1.32
C LEU A 34 4.45 -7.70 -1.02
N SER A 35 4.96 -6.51 -1.30
CA SER A 35 6.25 -6.12 -0.80
C SER A 35 6.10 -6.19 0.71
N ARG A 36 6.62 -7.25 1.33
CA ARG A 36 7.20 -7.12 2.65
C ARG A 36 8.34 -6.14 2.46
N SER A 37 8.01 -4.85 2.41
CA SER A 37 9.01 -3.82 2.49
C SER A 37 9.77 -4.13 3.76
N GLN A 38 11.04 -4.50 3.61
CA GLN A 38 11.96 -4.70 4.73
C GLN A 38 12.12 -3.42 5.56
N HIS A 39 11.54 -2.30 5.11
CA HIS A 39 11.41 -1.03 5.81
C HIS A 39 10.05 -0.77 6.45
N PHE A 40 9.05 -1.63 6.24
CA PHE A 40 7.71 -1.51 6.83
C PHE A 40 7.47 -2.61 7.86
N CYS A 41 8.28 -2.54 8.89
CA CYS A 41 7.85 -2.92 10.21
C CYS A 41 8.30 -1.80 11.13
N LEU A 42 7.41 -1.39 12.01
CA LEU A 42 7.76 -0.80 13.29
C LEU A 42 8.54 -1.87 14.09
N TYR A 43 9.72 -2.28 13.60
CA TYR A 43 10.66 -3.15 14.30
C TYR A 43 11.37 -2.30 15.36
N HIS A 44 10.61 -1.98 16.41
CA HIS A 44 11.16 -1.99 17.75
C HIS A 44 10.92 -3.39 18.33
N PRO A 45 11.83 -3.98 19.13
CA PRO A 45 11.71 -5.34 19.64
C PRO A 45 10.53 -5.48 20.61
N CYS A 46 9.30 -5.66 20.10
CA CYS A 46 8.12 -6.16 20.81
C CYS A 46 7.02 -6.47 19.77
N SER A 47 7.21 -7.54 19.00
CA SER A 47 6.26 -8.01 17.98
C SER A 47 5.21 -8.96 18.57
N SER A 48 4.56 -8.61 19.67
CA SER A 48 3.46 -9.42 20.22
C SER A 48 2.10 -8.79 19.90
N ARG A 49 1.08 -9.61 19.63
CA ARG A 49 -0.31 -9.14 19.42
C ARG A 49 -0.86 -8.37 20.62
N THR A 50 -0.24 -8.49 21.79
CA THR A 50 -0.64 -7.79 23.02
C THR A 50 -0.20 -6.33 23.05
N THR A 51 0.74 -5.91 22.20
CA THR A 51 1.25 -4.52 22.12
C THR A 51 0.81 -3.81 20.84
N CYS A 52 -0.17 -4.36 20.12
CA CYS A 52 -0.71 -3.80 18.90
C CYS A 52 -2.24 -3.75 18.94
N HIS A 53 -2.79 -2.71 18.33
CA HIS A 53 -4.20 -2.60 18.00
C HIS A 53 -4.44 -2.93 16.53
N ARG A 54 -5.62 -3.43 16.22
CA ARG A 54 -6.09 -3.56 14.84
C ARG A 54 -6.43 -2.18 14.32
N PHE A 55 -6.11 -1.90 13.05
CA PHE A 55 -6.64 -0.74 12.36
C PHE A 55 -7.69 -1.19 11.35
N GLU A 56 -8.91 -0.73 11.56
CA GLU A 56 -10.09 -1.14 10.81
C GLU A 56 -10.69 0.03 10.04
N VAL A 57 -10.98 -0.20 8.77
CA VAL A 57 -11.59 0.79 7.87
C VAL A 57 -12.78 0.13 7.19
N GLY A 58 -13.97 0.72 7.34
CA GLY A 58 -15.20 0.15 6.75
C GLY A 58 -15.57 -1.23 7.29
N GLY A 59 -15.16 -1.58 8.51
CA GLY A 59 -15.42 -2.89 9.12
C GLY A 59 -14.36 -3.95 8.79
N GLU A 60 -13.37 -3.63 7.97
CA GLU A 60 -12.30 -4.56 7.57
C GLU A 60 -10.99 -4.24 8.27
N GLN A 61 -10.31 -5.26 8.79
CA GLN A 61 -8.99 -5.12 9.39
C GLN A 61 -7.93 -4.98 8.29
N ILE A 62 -7.29 -3.81 8.23
CA ILE A 62 -6.29 -3.50 7.21
C ILE A 62 -4.91 -3.93 7.66
N VAL A 63 -4.53 -3.58 8.90
CA VAL A 63 -3.20 -3.81 9.45
C VAL A 63 -3.21 -3.78 10.99
N TRP A 64 -2.07 -4.14 11.59
CA TRP A 64 -1.79 -3.93 13.01
C TRP A 64 -1.00 -2.64 13.22
N VAL A 65 -1.38 -1.87 14.24
CA VAL A 65 -0.76 -0.60 14.64
C VAL A 65 -0.24 -0.75 16.07
N PRO A 66 1.05 -0.48 16.34
CA PRO A 66 1.58 -0.52 17.70
C PRO A 66 0.85 0.44 18.64
N CYS A 67 0.71 0.07 19.91
CA CYS A 67 -0.03 0.87 20.90
C CYS A 67 0.49 2.31 20.99
N GLN A 68 1.80 2.55 20.85
CA GLN A 68 2.36 3.91 20.84
C GLN A 68 1.81 4.76 19.68
N VAL A 69 1.70 4.19 18.48
CA VAL A 69 1.12 4.88 17.32
C VAL A 69 -0.39 5.05 17.51
N ALA A 70 -1.06 4.07 18.12
CA ALA A 70 -2.47 4.18 18.47
C ALA A 70 -2.76 5.33 19.46
N SER A 71 -1.87 5.53 20.44
CA SER A 71 -1.96 6.65 21.38
C SER A 71 -1.83 7.99 20.66
N ILE A 72 -0.99 8.09 19.64
CA ILE A 72 -0.90 9.29 18.78
C ILE A 72 -2.23 9.48 18.03
N PHE A 73 -2.78 8.44 17.40
CA PHE A 73 -4.07 8.55 16.70
C PHE A 73 -5.23 8.93 17.62
N SER A 74 -5.17 8.55 18.90
CA SER A 74 -6.17 8.93 19.91
C SER A 74 -6.18 10.44 20.21
N GLN A 75 -5.16 11.20 19.80
CA GLN A 75 -5.11 12.66 19.91
C GLN A 75 -5.95 13.36 18.83
N PHE A 76 -6.45 12.62 17.83
CA PHE A 76 -7.26 13.12 16.72
C PHE A 76 -8.69 12.53 16.79
N PRO A 77 -9.47 12.83 17.84
CA PRO A 77 -10.79 12.26 18.05
C PRO A 77 -11.80 12.67 16.98
N GLU A 78 -11.53 13.68 16.16
CA GLU A 78 -12.36 14.07 15.02
C GLU A 78 -12.28 13.07 13.86
N VAL A 79 -11.20 12.28 13.77
CA VAL A 79 -10.98 11.28 12.71
C VAL A 79 -11.06 9.85 13.23
N PHE A 80 -10.45 9.56 14.38
CA PHE A 80 -10.37 8.21 14.94
C PHE A 80 -11.26 8.03 16.16
N ASN A 81 -11.88 6.88 16.28
CA ASN A 81 -12.47 6.44 17.54
C ASN A 81 -11.36 5.93 18.48
N PRO A 82 -11.47 6.16 19.80
CA PRO A 82 -10.54 5.59 20.76
C PRO A 82 -10.52 4.05 20.64
N PRO A 83 -9.38 3.39 20.91
CA PRO A 83 -9.28 1.95 20.78
C PRO A 83 -10.35 1.22 21.62
N HIS A 84 -11.25 0.48 20.96
CA HIS A 84 -12.27 -0.33 21.62
C HIS A 84 -12.14 -1.78 21.16
N GLY A 85 -12.17 -2.74 22.08
CA GLY A 85 -11.94 -4.16 21.74
C GLY A 85 -10.58 -4.40 21.05
N GLY A 86 -9.59 -3.55 21.32
CA GLY A 86 -8.27 -3.60 20.69
C GLY A 86 -8.23 -3.14 19.24
N ALA A 87 -9.23 -2.40 18.75
CA ALA A 87 -9.28 -1.87 17.40
C ALA A 87 -9.41 -0.34 17.38
N ILE A 88 -8.66 0.30 16.49
CA ILE A 88 -8.79 1.71 16.10
C ILE A 88 -9.62 1.74 14.83
N THR A 89 -10.66 2.56 14.81
CA THR A 89 -11.57 2.72 13.66
C THR A 89 -11.66 4.19 13.27
N LEU A 90 -12.02 4.45 12.01
CA LEU A 90 -12.42 5.79 11.59
C LEU A 90 -13.82 6.13 12.12
N ARG A 91 -14.07 7.42 12.36
CA ARG A 91 -15.41 7.94 12.69
C ARG A 91 -16.42 7.69 11.56
N GLN A 92 -17.68 7.51 11.95
CA GLN A 92 -18.82 7.30 11.02
C GLN A 92 -19.10 8.49 10.11
N ASN A 93 -18.57 9.68 10.36
CA ASN A 93 -18.73 10.81 9.42
C ASN A 93 -17.81 10.70 8.17
N CYS A 94 -16.96 9.66 8.12
CA CYS A 94 -16.04 9.32 7.04
C CYS A 94 -16.52 8.07 6.27
N ASP A 95 -17.78 8.06 5.83
CA ASP A 95 -18.40 6.83 5.29
C ASP A 95 -17.97 6.43 3.88
N PHE A 96 -17.37 7.35 3.11
CA PHE A 96 -16.99 7.08 1.73
C PHE A 96 -15.51 7.39 1.46
N TYR A 97 -14.96 6.67 0.47
CA TYR A 97 -13.55 6.64 0.08
C TYR A 97 -12.85 8.00 0.18
N ARG A 98 -13.44 9.04 -0.43
CA ARG A 98 -12.86 10.39 -0.48
C ARG A 98 -12.72 11.00 0.92
N ARG A 99 -13.78 10.96 1.73
CA ARG A 99 -13.74 11.52 3.09
C ARG A 99 -12.76 10.78 4.00
N ARG A 100 -12.67 9.45 3.89
CA ARG A 100 -11.67 8.67 4.63
C ARG A 100 -10.25 9.11 4.28
N SER A 101 -9.98 9.27 2.98
CA SER A 101 -8.68 9.69 2.47
C SER A 101 -8.32 11.10 2.96
N GLU A 102 -9.24 12.05 2.84
CA GLU A 102 -9.05 13.45 3.27
C GLU A 102 -8.89 13.56 4.80
N ALA A 103 -9.69 12.84 5.57
CA ALA A 103 -9.61 12.86 7.03
C ALA A 103 -8.27 12.28 7.52
N VAL A 104 -7.85 11.13 6.98
CA VAL A 104 -6.55 10.56 7.35
C VAL A 104 -5.39 11.47 6.90
N ASP A 105 -5.46 12.07 5.71
CA ASP A 105 -4.44 13.05 5.27
C ASP A 105 -4.33 14.23 6.24
N SER A 106 -5.46 14.78 6.70
CA SER A 106 -5.46 15.90 7.66
C SER A 106 -4.78 15.58 8.99
N VAL A 107 -4.72 14.30 9.39
CA VAL A 107 -3.97 13.85 10.58
C VAL A 107 -2.50 13.62 10.26
N LEU A 108 -2.19 13.05 9.10
CA LEU A 108 -0.80 12.76 8.74
C LEU A 108 0.03 14.01 8.49
N GLN A 109 -0.56 15.07 7.95
CA GLN A 109 0.12 16.34 7.67
C GLN A 109 0.72 17.02 8.91
N PRO A 110 0.01 17.23 10.04
CA PRO A 110 0.61 17.74 11.26
C PRO A 110 1.63 16.78 11.85
N LEU A 111 1.36 15.47 11.90
CA LEU A 111 2.30 14.47 12.40
C LEU A 111 3.63 14.45 11.63
N ARG A 112 3.57 14.70 10.31
CA ARG A 112 4.76 14.89 9.46
C ARG A 112 5.54 16.14 9.88
N ARG A 113 4.85 17.27 10.05
CA ARG A 113 5.48 18.56 10.41
C ARG A 113 6.16 18.51 11.77
N GLU A 114 5.56 17.83 12.73
CA GLU A 114 6.07 17.66 14.09
C GLU A 114 7.18 16.60 14.17
N GLY A 115 7.30 15.73 13.17
CA GLY A 115 8.26 14.62 13.17
C GLY A 115 7.87 13.49 14.13
N SER A 116 6.60 13.44 14.56
CA SER A 116 6.05 12.49 15.53
C SER A 116 6.13 11.03 15.07
N LEU A 117 6.18 10.81 13.75
CA LEU A 117 6.38 9.49 13.14
C LEU A 117 7.54 9.54 12.15
N THR A 118 8.60 8.79 12.43
CA THR A 118 9.81 8.73 11.57
C THR A 118 9.50 8.28 10.15
N VAL A 119 8.49 7.43 9.97
CA VAL A 119 8.08 6.91 8.66
C VAL A 119 7.62 8.04 7.71
N LEU A 120 7.05 9.12 8.24
CA LEU A 120 6.57 10.26 7.46
C LEU A 120 7.70 11.15 6.93
N LYS A 121 8.97 10.88 7.29
CA LYS A 121 10.12 11.52 6.65
C LYS A 121 10.25 11.15 5.17
N GLY A 122 9.73 9.98 4.78
CA GLY A 122 9.73 9.49 3.40
C GLY A 122 8.62 10.08 2.52
N TRP A 123 7.93 11.13 2.98
CA TRP A 123 6.77 11.71 2.29
C TRP A 123 7.12 12.25 0.91
N ARG A 124 6.42 11.77 -0.12
CA ARG A 124 6.74 12.08 -1.53
C ARG A 124 5.89 13.14 -2.19
N ASN A 125 4.90 13.70 -1.48
CA ASN A 125 3.93 14.65 -2.03
C ASN A 125 3.22 14.09 -3.29
N GLU A 126 2.98 12.78 -3.32
CA GLU A 126 2.16 12.15 -4.35
C GLU A 126 0.75 12.74 -4.23
N SER A 127 0.18 13.24 -5.33
CA SER A 127 -1.21 13.74 -5.33
C SER A 127 -2.18 12.64 -4.86
N LEU A 128 -3.37 12.98 -4.39
CA LEU A 128 -4.38 11.97 -3.97
C LEU A 128 -4.70 10.94 -5.07
N ARG A 129 -4.46 11.28 -6.34
CA ARG A 129 -4.57 10.41 -7.52
C ARG A 129 -3.39 9.44 -7.68
N HIS A 130 -2.27 9.71 -7.03
CA HIS A 130 -1.03 8.94 -7.04
C HIS A 130 -0.70 8.32 -5.68
N SER A 131 -1.45 8.69 -4.63
CA SER A 131 -1.45 8.05 -3.33
C SER A 131 -1.76 6.56 -3.42
N THR A 132 -1.26 5.80 -2.43
CA THR A 132 -1.46 4.36 -2.41
C THR A 132 -2.88 4.03 -1.96
N THR A 133 -3.57 3.19 -2.75
CA THR A 133 -4.91 2.71 -2.41
C THR A 133 -4.85 1.63 -1.34
N VAL A 134 -5.70 1.77 -0.32
CA VAL A 134 -5.83 0.84 0.79
C VAL A 134 -6.99 -0.10 0.52
N TYR A 135 -6.73 -1.40 0.65
CA TYR A 135 -7.68 -2.49 0.47
C TYR A 135 -7.70 -3.37 1.74
N GLY A 136 -8.83 -4.01 2.04
CA GLY A 136 -8.90 -5.07 3.05
C GLY A 136 -8.08 -6.27 2.60
N GLU A 137 -8.54 -6.94 1.55
CA GLU A 137 -7.80 -7.96 0.81
C GLU A 137 -7.44 -7.53 -0.62
N ILE A 138 -6.55 -8.30 -1.24
CA ILE A 138 -6.19 -8.08 -2.65
C ILE A 138 -7.45 -8.28 -3.51
N CYS A 139 -7.71 -7.32 -4.41
CA CYS A 139 -8.87 -7.28 -5.31
C CYS A 139 -10.22 -6.85 -4.68
N ASP A 140 -10.23 -6.37 -3.45
CA ASP A 140 -11.44 -5.80 -2.84
C ASP A 140 -11.77 -4.38 -3.35
N THR A 141 -12.93 -3.88 -2.92
CA THR A 141 -13.29 -2.47 -3.14
C THR A 141 -12.31 -1.57 -2.38
N PRO A 142 -11.73 -0.56 -3.03
CA PRO A 142 -10.79 0.34 -2.37
C PRO A 142 -11.47 1.11 -1.24
N LEU A 143 -10.86 1.07 -0.06
CA LEU A 143 -11.47 1.61 1.17
C LEU A 143 -11.12 3.08 1.38
N MET A 144 -9.90 3.48 1.01
CA MET A 144 -9.38 4.85 1.02
C MET A 144 -8.05 4.90 0.24
N CYS A 145 -7.44 6.07 0.10
CA CYS A 145 -6.04 6.21 -0.25
C CYS A 145 -5.28 6.99 0.81
N MET A 146 -3.97 6.80 0.82
CA MET A 146 -3.09 7.42 1.81
C MET A 146 -1.70 7.63 1.20
N GLU A 147 -0.95 8.59 1.76
CA GLU A 147 0.42 8.83 1.31
C GLU A 147 1.28 7.57 1.51
N ARG A 148 2.19 7.33 0.56
CA ARG A 148 2.91 6.07 0.45
C ARG A 148 3.84 5.78 1.63
N SER A 149 4.48 6.81 2.19
CA SER A 149 5.29 6.66 3.41
C SER A 149 4.43 6.35 4.64
N ALA A 150 3.15 6.69 4.65
CA ALA A 150 2.23 6.29 5.70
C ALA A 150 1.61 4.89 5.47
N THR A 151 1.71 4.34 4.25
CA THR A 151 0.96 3.13 3.86
C THR A 151 1.63 1.83 4.29
N MET A 152 0.89 1.02 5.04
CA MET A 152 1.40 -0.17 5.75
C MET A 152 1.34 -1.47 4.92
N LYS A 153 0.52 -1.53 3.87
CA LYS A 153 0.49 -2.61 2.86
C LYS A 153 0.91 -2.01 1.52
N LEU A 154 2.12 -2.35 1.05
CA LEU A 154 2.63 -1.88 -0.24
C LEU A 154 2.58 -3.00 -1.27
N TYR A 155 1.86 -2.76 -2.36
CA TYR A 155 1.88 -3.63 -3.52
C TYR A 155 3.01 -3.18 -4.46
N GLY A 156 3.82 -4.14 -4.89
CA GLY A 156 4.89 -3.93 -5.85
C GLY A 156 4.70 -4.83 -7.06
N VAL A 157 5.06 -4.31 -8.23
CA VAL A 157 5.20 -5.11 -9.45
C VAL A 157 6.69 -5.38 -9.64
N HIS A 158 7.06 -6.65 -9.71
CA HIS A 158 8.38 -7.05 -10.16
C HIS A 158 8.29 -7.51 -11.62
N ILE A 159 9.15 -6.97 -12.48
CA ILE A 159 9.25 -7.35 -13.89
C ILE A 159 10.59 -8.05 -14.07
N ASN A 160 10.54 -9.30 -14.54
CA ASN A 160 11.72 -10.02 -14.97
C ASN A 160 11.82 -9.90 -16.49
N GLY A 161 12.85 -9.21 -16.99
CA GLY A 161 13.11 -9.12 -18.43
C GLY A 161 14.06 -10.24 -18.87
N TYR A 162 13.76 -10.90 -19.99
CA TYR A 162 14.66 -11.88 -20.60
C TYR A 162 14.89 -11.56 -22.08
N CYS A 163 15.97 -12.06 -22.64
CA CYS A 163 16.22 -12.08 -24.09
C CYS A 163 16.94 -13.37 -24.48
N GLN A 164 16.85 -13.75 -25.75
CA GLN A 164 17.69 -14.79 -26.33
C GLN A 164 18.80 -14.12 -27.14
N ASP A 165 20.02 -14.62 -27.02
CA ASP A 165 21.10 -14.18 -27.91
C ASP A 165 21.08 -14.93 -29.26
N GLU A 166 22.05 -14.62 -30.13
CA GLU A 166 22.16 -15.21 -31.47
C GLU A 166 22.35 -16.73 -31.45
N ASN A 167 22.84 -17.29 -30.33
CA ASN A 167 23.04 -18.72 -30.12
C ASN A 167 21.82 -19.41 -29.47
N GLY A 168 20.78 -18.65 -29.12
CA GLY A 168 19.59 -19.15 -28.45
C GLY A 168 19.70 -19.23 -26.92
N GLU A 169 20.78 -18.72 -26.33
CA GLU A 169 20.98 -18.72 -24.87
C GLU A 169 20.10 -17.66 -24.21
N LEU A 170 19.42 -18.04 -23.12
CA LEU A 170 18.54 -17.14 -22.38
C LEU A 170 19.36 -16.25 -21.45
N ARG A 171 19.16 -14.93 -21.54
CA ARG A 171 19.76 -13.92 -20.67
C ARG A 171 18.67 -13.16 -19.93
N MET A 172 18.99 -12.65 -18.74
CA MET A 172 18.09 -11.85 -17.90
C MET A 172 18.61 -10.42 -17.75
N TRP A 173 17.71 -9.45 -17.79
CA TRP A 173 18.00 -8.05 -17.45
C TRP A 173 18.03 -7.90 -15.92
N VAL A 174 19.15 -7.39 -15.40
CA VAL A 174 19.34 -7.10 -13.98
C VAL A 174 19.55 -5.59 -13.83
N GLY A 175 18.82 -4.95 -12.92
CA GLY A 175 18.86 -3.50 -12.67
C GLY A 175 18.37 -3.13 -11.28
#